data_AF-A0A645JMC7-F1
#
_entry.id   AF-A0A645JMC7-F1
#
_cell.length_a   1.000
_cell.length_b   1.000
_cell.length_c   1.000
_cell.angle_alpha   90.00
_cell.angle_beta   90.00
_cell.angle_gamma   90.00
#
_symmetry.space_group_name_H-M   'P 1'
#
loop_
_entity.id
_entity.type
_entity.pdbx_description
1 polymer ?
#
loop_
_entity_poly.entity_id
_entity_poly.type
_entity_poly.pdbx_seq_one_letter_code
_entity_poly.pdbx_strand_id
1 'polypeptide(L)'
;MKVKTEDGLEKQVKLKLIDWEVCALYRKCVRDYGSNWTDKFKNRIESEMNSKNLHLLLGNQHRFHNQWMAVSLIYPPKTSTGEAVQGSLF
;
A
#
# COMPACT_ATOMS: atom_id res chain seq x y z
N MET A 1 -3.32 11.04 8.62
CA MET A 1 -2.54 10.39 9.69
C MET A 1 -1.85 11.49 10.48
N LYS A 2 -1.83 11.43 11.82
CA LYS A 2 -1.07 12.36 12.65
C LYS A 2 0.34 11.80 12.82
N VAL A 3 1.36 12.57 12.46
CA VAL A 3 2.76 12.16 12.59
C VAL A 3 3.42 13.13 13.56
N LYS A 4 4.18 12.60 14.52
CA LYS A 4 5.04 13.42 15.39
C LYS A 4 6.30 13.76 14.62
N THR A 5 6.50 15.06 14.42
CA THR A 5 7.71 15.60 13.80
C THR A 5 8.80 15.77 14.86
N GLU A 6 10.07 15.87 14.45
CA GLU A 6 11.23 16.03 15.35
C GLU A 6 11.10 17.27 16.27
N ASP A 7 10.36 18.28 15.83
CA ASP A 7 10.02 19.49 16.59
C ASP A 7 8.94 19.29 17.67
N GLY A 8 8.47 18.06 17.89
CA GLY A 8 7.41 17.75 18.88
C GLY A 8 5.99 18.17 18.47
N LEU A 9 5.83 18.86 17.33
CA LEU A 9 4.54 19.27 16.80
C LEU A 9 3.81 18.10 16.10
N GLU A 10 2.53 17.89 16.42
CA GLU A 10 1.67 16.96 15.68
C GLU A 10 1.25 17.59 14.35
N LYS A 11 1.69 17.00 13.24
CA LYS A 11 1.26 17.44 11.91
C LYS A 11 0.26 16.47 11.33
N GLN A 12 -0.89 16.97 10.85
CA GLN A 12 -1.77 16.17 10.00
C GLN A 12 -1.12 16.02 8.63
N VAL A 13 -0.76 14.79 8.28
CA VAL A 13 -0.26 14.45 6.96
C VAL A 13 -1.36 13.72 6.20
N LYS A 14 -1.64 14.22 4.99
CA LYS A 14 -2.53 13.58 4.03
C LYS A 14 -1.67 12.84 3.01
N LEU A 15 -1.74 11.52 3.04
CA LEU A 15 -1.09 10.65 2.07
C LEU A 15 -2.09 10.31 0.97
N LYS A 16 -1.63 10.29 -0.27
CA LYS A 16 -2.39 9.76 -1.41
C LYS A 16 -1.76 8.45 -1.86
N LEU A 17 -2.56 7.39 -1.92
CA LEU A 17 -2.18 6.11 -2.52
C LEU A 17 -2.52 6.18 -4.00
N ILE A 18 -1.52 6.18 -4.85
CA ILE A 18 -1.68 6.22 -6.31
C ILE A 18 -0.88 5.06 -6.90
N ASP A 19 -1.37 3.87 -6.57
CA ASP A 19 -0.83 2.61 -7.04
C ASP A 19 -1.93 1.83 -7.79
N TRP A 20 -1.55 1.16 -8.88
CA TRP A 20 -2.50 0.50 -9.76
C TRP A 20 -3.12 -0.75 -9.11
N GLU A 21 -2.40 -1.46 -8.24
CA GLU A 21 -2.90 -2.62 -7.49
C GLU A 21 -3.94 -2.17 -6.47
N VAL A 22 -3.69 -1.04 -5.80
CA VAL A 22 -4.66 -0.40 -4.91
C VAL A 22 -5.91 0.01 -5.68
N CYS A 23 -5.75 0.57 -6.88
CA CYS A 23 -6.90 0.89 -7.75
C CYS A 23 -7.65 -0.37 -8.21
N ALA A 24 -6.94 -1.45 -8.52
CA ALA A 24 -7.56 -2.73 -8.88
C ALA A 24 -8.32 -3.34 -7.70
N LEU A 25 -7.74 -3.28 -6.49
CA LEU A 25 -8.37 -3.70 -5.25
C LEU A 25 -9.65 -2.90 -4.99
N TYR A 26 -9.60 -1.57 -5.14
CA TYR A 26 -10.78 -0.71 -5.01
C TYR A 26 -11.89 -1.16 -5.97
N ARG A 27 -11.57 -1.29 -7.28
CA ARG A 27 -12.55 -1.73 -8.29
C ARG A 27 -13.15 -3.10 -7.95
N LYS A 28 -12.32 -4.04 -7.49
CA LYS A 28 -12.78 -5.35 -7.04
C LYS A 28 -13.73 -5.22 -5.84
N CYS A 29 -13.38 -4.44 -4.83
CA CYS A 29 -14.21 -4.25 -3.65
C CYS A 29 -15.55 -3.60 -3.97
N VAL A 30 -15.57 -2.58 -4.83
CA VAL A 30 -16.82 -1.93 -5.28
C VAL A 30 -17.71 -2.92 -6.00
N ARG A 31 -17.15 -3.70 -6.92
CA ARG A 31 -17.90 -4.71 -7.67
C ARG A 31 -18.45 -5.82 -6.77
N ASP A 32 -17.64 -6.33 -5.86
CA ASP A 32 -17.97 -7.55 -5.11
C ASP A 32 -18.81 -7.24 -3.84
N TYR A 33 -18.71 -6.03 -3.27
CA TYR A 33 -19.34 -5.68 -1.98
C TYR A 33 -20.29 -4.45 -2.05
N GLY A 34 -20.46 -3.81 -3.21
CA GLY A 34 -21.40 -2.71 -3.39
C GLY A 34 -21.20 -1.60 -2.36
N SER A 35 -22.24 -1.17 -1.65
CA SER A 35 -22.18 -0.11 -0.63
C SER A 35 -21.22 -0.39 0.52
N ASN A 36 -20.91 -1.66 0.81
CA ASN A 36 -20.04 -2.06 1.91
C ASN A 36 -18.56 -2.22 1.48
N TRP A 37 -18.21 -1.75 0.28
CA TRP A 37 -16.84 -1.85 -0.25
C TRP A 37 -15.80 -1.18 0.65
N THR A 38 -16.16 -0.09 1.32
CA THR A 38 -15.23 0.73 2.11
C THR A 38 -14.66 -0.05 3.29
N ASP A 39 -15.48 -0.78 4.04
CA ASP A 39 -15.02 -1.53 5.20
C ASP A 39 -14.15 -2.72 4.80
N LYS A 40 -14.51 -3.39 3.71
CA LYS A 40 -13.69 -4.48 3.14
C LYS A 40 -12.35 -3.97 2.61
N PHE A 41 -12.37 -2.82 1.94
CA PHE A 41 -11.16 -2.19 1.43
C PHE A 41 -10.24 -1.76 2.57
N LYS A 42 -10.77 -1.07 3.59
CA LYS A 42 -10.01 -0.67 4.78
C LYS A 42 -9.41 -1.86 5.50
N ASN A 43 -10.20 -2.90 5.77
CA ASN A 43 -9.71 -4.10 6.46
C ASN A 43 -8.58 -4.76 5.66
N ARG A 44 -8.71 -4.85 4.33
CA ARG A 44 -7.64 -5.41 3.48
C ARG A 44 -6.35 -4.59 3.57
N ILE A 45 -6.43 -3.27 3.57
CA ILE A 45 -5.25 -2.40 3.69
C ILE A 45 -4.68 -2.39 5.11
N GLU A 46 -5.51 -2.27 6.14
CA GLU A 46 -5.06 -2.08 7.53
C GLU A 46 -4.71 -3.40 8.24
N SER A 47 -5.37 -4.50 7.90
CA SER A 47 -5.11 -5.81 8.52
C SER A 47 -4.18 -6.65 7.64
N GLU A 48 -4.58 -6.92 6.39
CA GLU A 48 -3.79 -7.83 5.54
C GLU A 48 -2.49 -7.20 5.04
N MET A 49 -2.40 -5.88 4.84
CA MET A 49 -1.13 -5.30 4.38
C MET A 49 -0.18 -4.98 5.53
N ASN A 50 -0.69 -4.63 6.72
CA ASN A 50 0.17 -4.44 7.90
C ASN A 50 0.74 -5.75 8.43
N SER A 51 0.02 -6.87 8.28
CA SER A 51 0.56 -8.19 8.63
C SER A 51 1.66 -8.67 7.69
N LYS A 52 1.93 -7.90 6.63
CA LYS A 52 2.88 -8.22 5.57
C LYS A 52 4.02 -7.20 5.64
N ASN A 53 5.25 -7.64 5.38
CA ASN A 53 6.42 -6.73 5.34
C ASN A 53 6.30 -5.81 4.12
N LEU A 54 5.50 -4.75 4.22
CA LEU A 54 5.17 -3.89 3.11
C LEU A 54 6.12 -2.70 3.07
N HIS A 55 6.73 -2.43 1.93
CA HIS A 55 7.46 -1.19 1.73
C HIS A 55 6.62 -0.24 0.88
N LEU A 56 6.31 0.94 1.42
CA LEU A 56 5.66 2.01 0.68
C LEU A 56 6.75 2.88 0.04
N LEU A 57 6.76 2.95 -1.29
CA LEU A 57 7.59 3.93 -1.98
C LEU A 57 6.87 5.27 -1.97
N LEU A 58 7.36 6.19 -1.13
CA LEU A 58 6.85 7.55 -1.05
C LEU A 58 7.62 8.45 -2.01
N GLY A 59 6.87 9.09 -2.91
CA GLY A 59 7.39 10.09 -3.84
C GLY A 59 6.63 11.40 -3.69
N ASN A 60 7.25 12.46 -4.19
CA ASN A 60 6.63 13.75 -4.33
C ASN A 60 6.49 14.06 -5.82
N GLN A 61 5.36 14.59 -6.23
CA GLN A 61 5.18 15.05 -7.61
C GLN A 61 5.71 16.49 -7.69
N HIS A 62 6.47 16.81 -8.75
CA HIS A 62 6.96 18.17 -8.98
C HIS A 62 5.83 19.22 -8.98
N ARG A 63 4.57 18.84 -9.27
CA ARG A 63 3.45 19.78 -9.23
C ARG A 63 2.82 19.95 -7.84
N PHE A 64 3.13 19.07 -6.88
CA PHE A 64 2.46 18.99 -5.59
C PHE A 64 3.44 18.75 -4.44
N HIS A 65 4.45 19.61 -4.32
CA HIS A 65 5.54 19.53 -3.32
C HIS A 65 5.08 19.37 -1.86
N ASN A 66 3.85 19.74 -1.52
CA ASN A 66 3.32 19.64 -0.16
C ASN A 66 2.51 18.35 0.08
N GLN A 67 2.52 17.40 -0.87
CA GLN A 67 1.77 16.14 -0.77
C GLN A 67 2.68 14.95 -0.99
N TRP A 68 2.68 14.06 -0.01
CA TRP A 68 3.36 12.78 -0.10
C TRP A 68 2.45 11.77 -0.79
N MET A 69 2.99 11.11 -1.81
CA MET A 69 2.29 10.13 -2.62
C MET A 69 2.95 8.77 -2.41
N ALA A 70 2.18 7.76 -2.02
CA ALA A 70 2.62 6.38 -2.07
C ALA A 70 2.39 5.88 -3.50
N VAL A 71 3.49 5.72 -4.24
CA VAL A 71 3.51 5.44 -5.68
C VAL A 71 3.60 3.94 -5.97
N SER A 72 4.18 3.17 -5.03
CA SER A 72 4.29 1.73 -5.17
C SER A 72 4.20 1.03 -3.83
N LEU A 73 3.58 -0.14 -3.87
CA LEU A 73 3.42 -1.06 -2.77
C LEU A 73 4.33 -2.26 -3.02
N ILE A 74 5.52 -2.27 -2.42
CA ILE A 74 6.51 -3.31 -2.70
C ILE A 74 6.39 -4.41 -1.68
N TYR A 75 6.17 -5.60 -2.20
CA TYR A 75 6.19 -6.83 -1.44
C TYR A 75 7.59 -7.47 -1.56
N PRO A 76 8.40 -7.54 -0.49
CA PRO A 76 9.65 -8.25 -0.53
C PRO A 76 9.36 -9.71 -0.92
N PRO A 77 10.21 -10.32 -1.77
CA PRO A 77 10.01 -11.69 -2.21
C PRO A 77 9.82 -12.57 -0.99
N LYS A 78 8.74 -13.36 -0.97
CA LYS A 78 8.56 -14.37 0.07
C LYS A 78 9.82 -15.21 0.08
N THR A 79 10.57 -15.19 1.17
CA THR A 79 11.68 -16.12 1.36
C THR A 79 11.08 -17.50 1.23
N SER A 80 11.38 -18.19 0.13
CA SER A 80 10.94 -19.57 -0.07
C SER A 80 11.58 -20.40 1.03
N THR A 81 10.84 -20.64 2.10
CA THR A 81 11.16 -21.67 3.07
C THR A 81 10.86 -23.00 2.38
N GLY A 82 11.87 -23.57 1.71
CA GLY A 82 11.81 -24.90 1.11
C GLY A 82 11.36 -24.93 -0.35
N GLU A 83 12.32 -25.17 -1.22
CA GLU A 83 12.26 -25.88 -2.52
C GLU A 83 10.95 -25.85 -3.33
N ALA A 84 11.03 -25.21 -4.50
CA ALA A 84 10.92 -25.97 -5.75
C ALA A 84 11.96 -25.39 -6.70
N VAL A 85 12.91 -26.24 -7.12
CA VAL A 85 13.85 -25.96 -8.20
C VAL A 85 13.03 -25.50 -9.40
N GLN A 86 13.14 -24.21 -9.74
CA GLN A 86 12.63 -23.67 -10.98
C GLN A 86 13.31 -24.46 -12.10
N GLY A 87 12.51 -25.25 -12.83
CA GLY A 87 12.99 -26.18 -13.84
C GLY A 87 14.00 -25.52 -14.76
N SER A 88 15.12 -26.21 -14.97
CA SER A 88 16.11 -25.89 -15.99
C SER A 88 15.39 -25.64 -17.30
N LEU A 89 15.41 -24.39 -17.77
CA LEU A 89 15.02 -24.03 -19.12
C LEU A 89 16.24 -24.14 -20.04
N PHE A 90 16.99 -25.23 -19.91
CA PHE A 90 17.96 -25.78 -20.88
C PHE A 90 18.17 -27.26 -20.58
#